data_AF-A0A1Y1Q1I0-F1
#
_entry.id   AF-A0A1Y1Q1I0-F1
#
_cell.length_a   1.000
_cell.length_b   1.000
_cell.length_c   1.000
_cell.angle_alpha   90.00
_cell.angle_beta   90.00
_cell.angle_gamma   90.00
#
_symmetry.space_group_name_H-M   'P 1'
#
loop_
_entity.id
_entity.type
_entity.pdbx_description
1 polymer ?
#
loop_
_entity_poly.entity_id
_entity_poly.type
_entity_poly.pdbx_seq_one_letter_code
_entity_poly.pdbx_strand_id
1 'polypeptide(L)'
;MAKKSPSLSGHQLRLHDILDYHETTLMSLWAWYETILKGNFLPAKFSQLTGSQLIEDRDKNLQELNQSVSLTLLAAIEASFRIDYHQRISKRKPKHGLTTAFKQLASTKDWVSLEEDILELWKQHYPLYAQIISEFNGALKYRHWLAHGRYWVPKLGRKYDYYSLSLLAQRIYVNLPLVS
;
A
#
# COMPACT_ATOMS: atom_id res chain seq x y z
N MET A 1 -2.45 -25.73 20.74
CA MET A 1 -1.05 -25.23 20.61
C MET A 1 -1.10 -23.78 20.15
N ALA A 2 -0.41 -22.84 20.82
CA ALA A 2 -0.34 -21.47 20.32
C ALA A 2 0.41 -21.46 18.99
N LYS A 3 -0.24 -21.01 17.90
CA LYS A 3 0.42 -20.87 16.60
C LYS A 3 1.60 -19.92 16.74
N LYS A 4 2.78 -20.41 16.34
CA LYS A 4 4.02 -19.63 16.38
C LYS A 4 3.89 -18.49 15.37
N SER A 5 4.07 -17.25 15.82
CA SER A 5 4.10 -16.09 14.93
C SER A 5 5.22 -16.25 13.90
N PRO A 6 5.00 -15.88 12.63
CA PRO A 6 6.06 -15.96 11.60
C PRO A 6 7.25 -15.09 11.99
N SER A 7 8.46 -15.53 11.63
CA SER A 7 9.66 -14.71 11.76
C SER A 7 9.59 -13.53 10.79
N LEU A 8 9.75 -12.32 11.30
CA LEU A 8 9.81 -11.12 10.49
C LEU A 8 11.15 -11.03 9.75
N SER A 9 11.12 -10.68 8.46
CA SER A 9 12.34 -10.58 7.64
C SER A 9 13.22 -9.38 7.97
N GLY A 10 12.69 -8.37 8.66
CA GLY A 10 13.39 -7.09 8.92
C GLY A 10 13.46 -6.15 7.70
N HIS A 11 12.91 -6.56 6.55
CA HIS A 11 12.93 -5.80 5.30
C HIS A 11 11.59 -5.11 5.03
N GLN A 12 10.87 -4.72 6.09
CA GLN A 12 9.62 -3.97 5.93
C GLN A 12 9.91 -2.60 5.33
N LEU A 13 9.22 -2.27 4.25
CA LEU A 13 9.30 -0.94 3.66
C LEU A 13 8.66 0.08 4.59
N ARG A 14 9.36 1.18 4.86
CA ARG A 14 8.84 2.29 5.64
C ARG A 14 8.10 3.25 4.72
N LEU A 15 7.09 3.92 5.26
CA LEU A 15 6.31 4.90 4.48
C LEU A 15 7.23 5.94 3.82
N HIS A 16 8.17 6.51 4.59
CA HIS A 16 9.06 7.55 4.06
C HIS A 16 9.89 7.06 2.87
N ASP A 17 10.39 5.82 2.90
CA ASP A 17 11.20 5.24 1.81
C ASP A 17 10.37 5.07 0.53
N ILE A 18 9.10 4.68 0.66
CA ILE A 18 8.20 4.51 -0.49
C ILE A 18 7.88 5.86 -1.13
N LEU A 19 7.61 6.89 -0.30
CA LEU A 19 7.29 8.23 -0.78
C LEU A 19 8.50 8.90 -1.43
N ASP A 20 9.67 8.79 -0.80
CA ASP A 20 10.93 9.33 -1.33
C ASP A 20 11.34 8.66 -2.64
N TYR A 21 11.18 7.33 -2.74
CA TYR A 21 11.38 6.60 -3.98
C TYR A 21 10.47 7.10 -5.10
N HIS A 22 9.18 7.33 -4.81
CA HIS A 22 8.24 7.86 -5.79
C HIS A 22 8.64 9.24 -6.26
N GLU A 23 8.91 10.16 -5.34
CA GLU A 23 9.30 11.54 -5.66
C GLU A 23 10.57 11.58 -6.50
N THR A 24 11.62 10.88 -6.06
CA THR A 24 12.89 10.81 -6.77
C THR A 24 12.73 10.21 -8.18
N THR A 25 11.96 9.13 -8.30
CA THR A 25 11.74 8.48 -9.60
C THR A 25 10.88 9.34 -10.52
N LEU A 26 9.87 10.03 -9.97
CA LEU A 26 9.02 10.96 -10.69
C LEU A 26 9.86 12.10 -11.28
N MET A 27 10.65 12.77 -10.44
CA MET A 27 11.52 13.87 -10.87
C MET A 27 12.54 13.41 -11.92
N SER A 28 13.14 12.24 -11.72
CA SER A 28 14.10 11.66 -12.67
C SER A 28 13.46 11.37 -14.03
N LEU A 29 12.27 10.78 -14.03
CA LEU A 29 11.53 10.46 -15.25
C LEU A 29 11.14 11.74 -15.99
N TRP A 30 10.65 12.74 -15.27
CA TRP A 30 10.34 14.06 -15.84
C TRP A 30 11.58 14.71 -16.48
N ALA A 31 12.69 14.80 -15.75
CA ALA A 31 13.93 15.39 -16.25
C ALA A 31 14.45 14.65 -17.49
N TRP A 32 14.33 13.33 -17.51
CA TRP A 32 14.70 12.50 -18.66
C TRP A 32 13.90 12.86 -19.92
N TYR A 33 12.56 12.89 -19.83
CA TYR A 33 11.72 13.24 -20.98
C TYR A 33 11.90 14.69 -21.43
N GLU A 34 12.07 15.62 -20.50
CA GLU A 34 12.35 17.03 -20.80
C GLU A 34 13.67 17.20 -21.57
N THR A 35 14.70 16.41 -21.22
CA THR A 35 15.98 16.41 -21.94
C THR A 35 15.81 15.98 -23.39
N ILE A 36 14.97 14.97 -23.63
CA ILE A 36 14.69 14.45 -24.98
C ILE A 36 13.85 15.45 -25.78
N LEU A 37 12.79 16.00 -25.18
CA LEU A 37 11.89 16.96 -25.82
C LEU A 37 12.60 18.26 -26.23
N LYS A 38 13.63 18.67 -25.48
CA LYS A 38 14.48 19.82 -25.80
C LYS A 38 15.52 19.53 -26.89
N GLY A 39 15.64 18.28 -27.35
CA GLY A 39 16.60 17.87 -28.38
C GLY A 39 18.04 17.73 -27.87
N ASN A 40 18.26 17.73 -26.55
CA ASN A 40 19.61 17.63 -25.98
C ASN A 40 20.20 16.23 -26.12
N PHE A 41 19.34 15.20 -26.19
CA PHE A 41 19.72 13.79 -26.34
C PHE A 41 18.53 12.99 -26.86
N LEU A 42 18.70 12.20 -27.93
CA LEU A 42 17.63 11.35 -28.47
C LEU A 42 18.05 9.87 -28.44
N PRO A 43 17.54 9.07 -27.48
CA PRO A 43 17.72 7.63 -27.46
C PRO A 43 17.20 6.97 -28.75
N ALA A 44 17.89 5.93 -29.22
CA ALA A 44 17.50 5.20 -30.43
C ALA A 44 16.04 4.69 -30.41
N LYS A 45 15.55 4.26 -29.24
CA LYS A 45 14.15 3.81 -29.06
C LYS A 45 13.09 4.87 -29.36
N PHE A 46 13.48 6.15 -29.37
CA PHE A 46 12.60 7.30 -29.61
C PHE A 46 12.84 7.95 -30.97
N SER A 47 13.78 7.43 -31.78
CA SER A 47 14.16 8.01 -33.08
C SER A 47 13.01 8.11 -34.09
N GLN A 48 11.98 7.26 -33.93
CA GLN A 48 10.81 7.22 -34.81
C GLN A 48 9.56 7.88 -34.20
N LEU A 49 9.66 8.42 -32.98
CA LEU A 49 8.53 9.05 -32.32
C LEU A 49 8.44 10.54 -32.67
N THR A 50 7.22 11.02 -32.86
CA THR A 50 6.93 12.46 -32.86
C THR A 50 6.99 13.02 -31.44
N GLY A 51 7.05 14.35 -31.32
CA GLY A 51 6.96 15.02 -30.01
C GLY A 51 5.67 14.69 -29.24
N SER A 52 4.54 14.56 -29.93
CA SER A 52 3.27 14.16 -29.30
C SER A 52 3.28 12.72 -28.81
N GLN A 53 3.85 11.79 -29.58
CA GLN A 53 4.01 10.39 -29.18
C GLN A 53 4.96 10.25 -27.99
N LEU A 54 6.01 11.08 -27.91
CA LEU A 54 6.92 11.11 -26.78
C LEU A 54 6.24 11.61 -25.49
N ILE A 55 5.35 12.61 -25.60
CA ILE A 55 4.52 13.08 -24.48
C ILE A 55 3.56 11.98 -24.01
N GLU A 56 2.92 11.27 -24.93
CA GLU A 56 2.04 10.15 -24.60
C GLU A 56 2.80 9.01 -23.89
N ASP A 57 4.00 8.68 -24.37
CA ASP A 57 4.86 7.68 -23.73
C ASP A 57 5.29 8.12 -22.32
N ARG A 58 5.66 9.39 -22.14
CA ARG A 58 5.93 9.97 -20.80
C ARG A 58 4.74 9.77 -19.88
N ASP A 59 3.55 10.17 -20.30
CA ASP A 59 2.36 10.15 -19.46
C ASP A 59 1.97 8.70 -19.09
N LYS A 60 2.13 7.75 -20.02
CA LYS A 60 1.98 6.30 -19.74
C LYS A 60 2.97 5.80 -18.68
N ASN A 61 4.25 6.15 -18.81
CA ASN A 61 5.27 5.73 -17.84
C ASN A 61 5.06 6.38 -16.45
N LEU A 62 4.63 7.65 -16.40
CA LEU A 62 4.27 8.33 -15.16
C LEU A 62 3.06 7.67 -14.48
N GLN A 63 2.06 7.29 -15.28
CA GLN A 63 0.90 6.56 -14.78
C GLN A 63 1.28 5.17 -14.23
N GLU A 64 2.15 4.44 -14.93
CA GLU A 64 2.64 3.14 -14.49
C GLU A 64 3.45 3.25 -13.19
N LEU A 65 4.29 4.27 -13.06
CA LEU A 65 5.00 4.58 -11.82
C LEU A 65 4.01 4.80 -10.66
N ASN A 66 3.00 5.65 -10.86
CA ASN A 66 1.99 5.93 -9.85
C ASN A 66 1.26 4.65 -9.40
N GLN A 67 0.91 3.78 -10.35
CA GLN A 67 0.23 2.52 -10.07
C GLN A 67 1.13 1.50 -9.37
N SER A 68 2.39 1.37 -9.80
CA SER A 68 3.38 0.49 -9.20
C SER A 68 3.67 0.87 -7.75
N VAL A 69 3.89 2.17 -7.49
CA VAL A 69 4.10 2.66 -6.12
C VAL A 69 2.83 2.52 -5.28
N SER A 70 1.64 2.75 -5.86
CA SER A 70 0.37 2.53 -5.16
C SER A 70 0.22 1.09 -4.67
N LEU A 71 0.63 0.11 -5.48
CA LEU A 71 0.66 -1.30 -5.08
C LEU A 71 1.61 -1.52 -3.91
N THR A 72 2.84 -0.98 -3.99
CA THR A 72 3.84 -1.07 -2.91
C THR A 72 3.33 -0.45 -1.62
N LEU A 73 2.69 0.71 -1.69
CA LEU A 73 2.14 1.44 -0.56
C LEU A 73 1.03 0.64 0.14
N LEU A 74 0.09 0.09 -0.63
CA LEU A 74 -0.99 -0.74 -0.09
C LEU A 74 -0.47 -2.04 0.53
N ALA A 75 0.54 -2.66 -0.10
CA ALA A 75 1.21 -3.84 0.46
C ALA A 75 1.94 -3.54 1.77
N ALA A 76 2.58 -2.37 1.89
CA ALA A 76 3.24 -1.94 3.12
C ALA A 76 2.25 -1.72 4.27
N ILE A 77 1.11 -1.07 4.00
CA ILE A 77 0.05 -0.89 5.00
C ILE A 77 -0.50 -2.25 5.45
N GLU A 78 -0.79 -3.15 4.50
CA GLU A 78 -1.23 -4.53 4.81
C GLU A 78 -0.23 -5.26 5.70
N ALA A 79 1.06 -5.17 5.36
CA ALA A 79 2.13 -5.75 6.17
C ALA A 79 2.14 -5.17 7.58
N SER A 80 1.94 -3.85 7.75
CA SER A 80 1.89 -3.23 9.07
C SER A 80 0.73 -3.75 9.93
N PHE A 81 -0.47 -3.94 9.37
CA PHE A 81 -1.59 -4.56 10.09
C PHE A 81 -1.33 -6.02 10.44
N ARG A 82 -0.70 -6.79 9.53
CA ARG A 82 -0.31 -8.19 9.76
C ARG A 82 0.73 -8.30 10.89
N ILE A 83 1.73 -7.43 10.88
CA ILE A 83 2.77 -7.38 11.91
C ILE A 83 2.16 -7.01 13.25
N ASP A 84 1.32 -5.97 13.30
CA ASP A 84 0.61 -5.57 14.51
C ASP A 84 -0.17 -6.73 15.13
N TYR A 85 -0.96 -7.43 14.31
CA TYR A 85 -1.69 -8.63 14.72
C TYR A 85 -0.75 -9.69 15.32
N HIS A 86 0.31 -10.05 14.60
CA HIS A 86 1.27 -11.08 15.00
C HIS A 86 2.02 -10.73 16.29
N GLN A 87 2.40 -9.46 16.45
CA GLN A 87 3.04 -8.98 17.67
C GLN A 87 2.09 -8.94 18.86
N ARG A 88 0.82 -8.60 18.65
CA ARG A 88 -0.17 -8.59 19.74
C ARG A 88 -0.44 -10.01 20.25
N ILE A 89 -0.59 -10.99 19.36
CA ILE A 89 -0.85 -12.38 19.78
C ILE A 89 0.36 -13.02 20.48
N SER A 90 1.58 -12.62 20.13
CA SER A 90 2.81 -13.16 20.73
C SER A 90 3.07 -12.64 22.14
N LYS A 91 2.49 -11.49 22.52
CA LYS A 91 2.63 -10.94 23.88
C LYS A 91 2.04 -11.89 24.92
N ARG A 92 2.77 -12.13 26.01
CA ARG A 92 2.33 -13.06 27.08
C ARG A 92 1.06 -12.60 27.79
N LYS A 93 0.96 -11.33 28.17
CA LYS A 93 -0.23 -10.75 28.84
C LYS A 93 -0.92 -9.73 27.94
N PRO A 94 -2.22 -9.90 27.62
CA PRO A 94 -2.97 -8.89 26.88
C PRO A 94 -3.13 -7.65 27.76
N LYS A 95 -2.67 -6.49 27.26
CA LYS A 95 -2.80 -5.20 27.96
C LYS A 95 -4.00 -4.38 27.48
N HIS A 96 -4.67 -4.81 26.40
CA HIS A 96 -5.67 -4.02 25.68
C HIS A 96 -6.75 -4.93 25.07
N GLY A 97 -7.99 -4.45 24.96
CA GLY A 97 -9.13 -5.19 24.42
C GLY A 97 -8.85 -5.83 23.05
N LEU A 98 -8.26 -5.06 22.13
CA LEU A 98 -7.84 -5.56 20.81
C LEU A 98 -6.89 -6.77 20.89
N THR A 99 -5.95 -6.78 21.84
CA THR A 99 -5.01 -7.90 21.99
C THR A 99 -5.73 -9.17 22.47
N THR A 100 -6.69 -9.02 23.37
CA THR A 100 -7.54 -10.14 23.81
C THR A 100 -8.36 -10.68 22.66
N ALA A 101 -8.98 -9.82 21.85
CA ALA A 101 -9.76 -10.22 20.69
C ALA A 101 -8.91 -10.94 19.64
N PHE A 102 -7.71 -10.44 19.32
CA PHE A 102 -6.80 -11.12 18.40
C PHE A 102 -6.34 -12.49 18.88
N LYS A 103 -6.10 -12.66 20.19
CA LYS A 103 -5.78 -13.98 20.75
C LYS A 103 -6.95 -14.95 20.68
N GLN A 104 -8.16 -14.47 20.98
CA GLN A 104 -9.37 -15.27 20.87
C GLN A 104 -9.55 -15.74 19.42
N LEU A 105 -9.47 -14.79 18.47
CA LEU A 105 -9.52 -15.06 17.04
C LEU A 105 -8.47 -16.09 16.60
N ALA A 106 -7.23 -15.96 17.06
CA ALA A 106 -6.15 -16.91 16.75
C ALA A 106 -6.38 -18.32 17.33
N SER A 107 -7.20 -18.44 18.37
CA SER A 107 -7.52 -19.73 19.00
C SER A 107 -8.70 -20.44 18.34
N THR A 108 -9.57 -19.69 17.64
CA THR A 108 -10.80 -20.20 17.03
C THR A 108 -10.70 -20.38 15.52
N LYS A 109 -9.78 -19.68 14.84
CA LYS A 109 -9.62 -19.76 13.39
C LYS A 109 -8.24 -20.24 12.98
N ASP A 110 -8.22 -21.10 11.97
CA ASP A 110 -6.96 -21.56 11.39
C ASP A 110 -6.34 -20.53 10.45
N TRP A 111 -7.18 -19.85 9.69
CA TRP A 111 -6.82 -18.79 8.77
C TRP A 111 -7.49 -17.49 9.21
N VAL A 112 -6.70 -16.43 9.30
CA VAL A 112 -7.16 -15.11 9.71
C VAL A 112 -7.09 -14.17 8.52
N SER A 113 -8.25 -13.71 8.07
CA SER A 113 -8.41 -12.75 6.98
C SER A 113 -7.96 -11.36 7.42
N LEU A 114 -7.27 -10.63 6.54
CA LEU A 114 -6.96 -9.23 6.82
C LEU A 114 -8.25 -8.41 6.89
N GLU A 115 -9.07 -8.50 5.84
CA GLU A 115 -10.26 -7.66 5.64
C GLU A 115 -11.37 -7.98 6.64
N GLU A 116 -11.68 -9.27 6.79
CA GLU A 116 -12.86 -9.72 7.53
C GLU A 116 -12.59 -9.91 9.02
N ASP A 117 -11.33 -10.15 9.41
CA ASP A 117 -10.99 -10.43 10.80
C ASP A 117 -10.13 -9.31 11.42
N ILE A 118 -8.95 -9.04 10.86
CA ILE A 118 -7.99 -8.10 11.48
C ILE A 118 -8.55 -6.66 11.44
N LEU A 119 -8.95 -6.18 10.27
CA LEU A 119 -9.46 -4.82 10.10
C LEU A 119 -10.81 -4.64 10.80
N GLU A 120 -11.66 -5.68 10.83
CA GLU A 120 -12.93 -5.63 11.54
C GLU A 120 -12.74 -5.43 13.05
N LEU A 121 -11.86 -6.21 13.67
CA LEU A 121 -11.54 -6.03 15.09
C LEU A 121 -10.90 -4.67 15.38
N TRP A 122 -10.08 -4.16 14.46
CA TRP A 122 -9.55 -2.80 14.57
C TRP A 122 -10.67 -1.74 14.62
N LYS A 123 -11.69 -1.84 13.76
CA LYS A 123 -12.84 -0.93 13.78
C LYS A 123 -13.64 -1.03 15.09
N GLN A 124 -13.84 -2.23 15.60
CA GLN A 124 -14.60 -2.47 16.83
C GLN A 124 -13.89 -1.92 18.07
N HIS A 125 -12.57 -2.09 18.16
CA HIS A 125 -11.80 -1.65 19.32
C HIS A 125 -11.28 -0.22 19.23
N TYR A 126 -11.22 0.36 18.03
CA TYR A 126 -10.89 1.77 17.82
C TYR A 126 -11.92 2.44 16.88
N PRO A 127 -13.16 2.69 17.35
CA PRO A 127 -14.22 3.27 16.54
C PRO A 127 -13.86 4.62 15.91
N LEU A 128 -13.02 5.41 16.59
CA LEU A 128 -12.49 6.69 16.08
C LEU A 128 -11.77 6.55 14.74
N TYR A 129 -11.13 5.40 14.48
CA TYR A 129 -10.40 5.13 13.26
C TYR A 129 -11.19 4.28 12.26
N ALA A 130 -12.46 3.96 12.56
CA ALA A 130 -13.24 3.04 11.74
C ALA A 130 -13.42 3.52 10.30
N GLN A 131 -13.51 4.84 10.09
CA GLN A 131 -13.58 5.43 8.76
C GLN A 131 -12.27 5.24 7.97
N ILE A 132 -11.11 5.49 8.59
CA ILE A 132 -9.79 5.30 7.97
C ILE A 132 -9.60 3.82 7.60
N ILE A 133 -9.97 2.92 8.50
CA ILE A 133 -9.86 1.47 8.27
C ILE A 133 -10.81 1.02 7.17
N SER A 134 -12.05 1.52 7.13
CA SER A 134 -12.99 1.20 6.05
C SER A 134 -12.53 1.74 4.70
N GLU A 135 -11.87 2.89 4.71
CA GLU A 135 -11.24 3.45 3.52
C GLU A 135 -10.09 2.59 3.01
N PHE A 136 -9.20 2.15 3.89
CA PHE A 136 -8.16 1.18 3.56
C PHE A 136 -8.73 -0.15 3.05
N ASN A 137 -9.76 -0.68 3.71
CA ASN A 137 -10.41 -1.91 3.28
C ASN A 137 -10.97 -1.78 1.85
N GLY A 138 -11.58 -0.63 1.54
CA GLY A 138 -12.02 -0.34 0.17
C GLY A 138 -10.86 -0.25 -0.84
N ALA A 139 -9.68 0.22 -0.43
CA ALA A 139 -8.50 0.34 -1.28
C ALA A 139 -7.84 -1.01 -1.57
N LEU A 140 -8.07 -2.04 -0.75
CA LEU A 140 -7.57 -3.39 -1.03
C LEU A 140 -8.15 -3.99 -2.33
N LYS A 141 -9.36 -3.59 -2.72
CA LYS A 141 -9.92 -3.93 -4.05
C LYS A 141 -9.07 -3.36 -5.20
N TYR A 142 -8.55 -2.15 -5.03
CA TYR A 142 -7.62 -1.55 -5.98
C TYR A 142 -6.27 -2.26 -5.96
N ARG A 143 -5.75 -2.61 -4.78
CA ARG A 143 -4.53 -3.43 -4.63
C ARG A 143 -4.66 -4.78 -5.35
N HIS A 144 -5.79 -5.47 -5.23
CA HIS A 144 -6.04 -6.73 -5.94
C HIS A 144 -5.98 -6.52 -7.46
N TRP A 145 -6.70 -5.52 -7.96
CA TRP A 145 -6.66 -5.19 -9.39
C TRP A 145 -5.25 -4.91 -9.92
N LEU A 146 -4.45 -4.12 -9.18
CA LEU A 146 -3.05 -3.87 -9.52
C LEU A 146 -2.20 -5.14 -9.48
N ALA A 147 -2.30 -5.93 -8.41
CA ALA A 147 -1.48 -7.12 -8.19
C ALA A 147 -1.69 -8.23 -9.23
N HIS A 148 -2.88 -8.29 -9.82
CA HIS A 148 -3.21 -9.26 -10.85
C HIS A 148 -3.00 -8.72 -12.27
N GLY A 149 -2.25 -7.63 -12.46
CA GLY A 149 -1.94 -7.11 -13.79
C GLY A 149 -3.12 -6.44 -14.49
N ARG A 150 -4.12 -5.98 -13.73
CA ARG A 150 -5.20 -5.11 -14.22
C ARG A 150 -6.09 -5.72 -15.32
N TYR A 151 -6.19 -7.05 -15.40
CA TYR A 151 -6.86 -7.74 -16.52
C TYR A 151 -8.40 -7.60 -16.57
N TRP A 152 -9.04 -7.07 -15.53
CA TRP A 152 -10.50 -6.85 -15.49
C TRP A 152 -10.84 -5.39 -15.19
N VAL A 153 -12.10 -5.00 -15.46
CA VAL A 153 -12.62 -3.69 -15.05
C VAL A 153 -12.97 -3.74 -13.56
N PRO A 154 -12.27 -2.98 -12.68
CA PRO A 154 -12.47 -3.10 -11.25
C PRO A 154 -13.73 -2.33 -10.82
N LYS A 155 -14.55 -2.96 -9.98
CA LYS A 155 -15.71 -2.31 -9.35
C LYS A 155 -15.26 -1.57 -8.09
N LEU A 156 -14.65 -0.40 -8.30
CA LEU A 156 -14.19 0.47 -7.22
C LEU A 156 -15.31 1.45 -6.85
N GLY A 157 -15.59 1.60 -5.55
CA GLY A 157 -16.56 2.59 -5.06
C GLY A 157 -16.07 4.04 -5.12
N ARG A 158 -14.81 4.25 -5.52
CA ARG A 158 -14.16 5.56 -5.68
C ARG A 158 -12.95 5.43 -6.61
N LYS A 159 -12.43 6.55 -7.08
CA LYS A 159 -11.13 6.62 -7.77
C LYS A 159 -10.00 6.53 -6.73
N TYR A 160 -9.02 5.67 -7.01
CA TYR A 160 -7.76 5.62 -6.27
C TYR A 160 -6.62 6.01 -7.20
N ASP A 161 -5.68 6.78 -6.66
CA ASP A 161 -4.44 7.19 -7.30
C ASP A 161 -3.34 7.28 -6.23
N TYR A 162 -2.10 7.52 -6.66
CA TYR A 162 -0.98 7.61 -5.74
C TYR A 162 -1.20 8.64 -4.63
N TYR A 163 -1.73 9.83 -4.96
CA TYR A 163 -1.89 10.92 -4.00
C TYR A 163 -2.94 10.61 -2.92
N SER A 164 -4.12 10.14 -3.33
CA SER A 164 -5.17 9.71 -2.39
C SER A 164 -4.69 8.59 -1.47
N LEU A 165 -3.88 7.65 -1.99
CA LEU A 165 -3.33 6.55 -1.22
C LEU A 165 -2.18 6.99 -0.30
N SER A 166 -1.34 7.94 -0.70
CA SER A 166 -0.27 8.49 0.14
C SER A 166 -0.84 9.25 1.35
N LEU A 167 -1.91 10.02 1.15
CA LEU A 167 -2.66 10.65 2.25
C LEU A 167 -3.29 9.62 3.19
N LEU A 168 -3.89 8.56 2.63
CA LEU A 168 -4.44 7.47 3.44
C LEU A 168 -3.35 6.78 4.26
N ALA A 169 -2.20 6.49 3.66
CA ALA A 169 -1.06 5.89 4.34
C ALA A 169 -0.59 6.80 5.49
N GLN A 170 -0.36 8.08 5.23
CA GLN A 170 0.02 9.05 6.27
C GLN A 170 -0.99 9.06 7.43
N ARG A 171 -2.30 9.11 7.13
CA ARG A 171 -3.34 9.06 8.17
C ARG A 171 -3.28 7.76 8.97
N ILE A 172 -2.95 6.63 8.36
CA ILE A 172 -2.79 5.36 9.07
C ILE A 172 -1.57 5.39 9.97
N TYR A 173 -0.39 5.69 9.43
CA TYR A 173 0.87 5.64 10.18
C TYR A 173 0.99 6.72 11.26
N VAL A 174 0.31 7.86 11.10
CA VAL A 174 0.30 8.94 12.10
C VAL A 174 -0.72 8.68 13.20
N ASN A 175 -1.92 8.19 12.87
CA ASN A 175 -3.03 8.15 13.84
C ASN A 175 -3.23 6.79 14.50
N LEU A 176 -2.94 5.67 13.82
CA LEU A 176 -3.23 4.35 14.37
C LEU A 176 -2.08 3.89 15.28
N PRO A 177 -2.38 3.39 16.49
CA PRO A 177 -1.38 2.89 17.42
C PRO A 177 -0.93 1.47 17.04
N LEU A 178 -0.43 1.29 15.82
CA LEU A 178 0.12 0.02 15.33
C LEU A 178 1.39 -0.33 16.12
N VAL A 179 1.53 -1.61 16.47
CA VAL A 179 2.80 -2.15 17.00
C VAL A 179 3.61 -2.74 15.85
N SER A 180 4.92 -2.41 15.85
CA SER A 180 5.90 -2.77 14.82
C SER A 180 7.14 -3.40 15.42
#